data_AF-A0A316SNW5-F1
#
_entry.id   AF-A0A316SNW5-F1
#
_cell.length_a   1.000
_cell.length_b   1.000
_cell.length_c   1.000
_cell.angle_alpha   90.00
_cell.angle_beta   90.00
_cell.angle_gamma   90.00
#
_symmetry.space_group_name_H-M   'P 1'
#
loop_
_entity.id
_entity.type
_entity.pdbx_description
1 polymer ?
#
loop_
_entity_poly.entity_id
_entity_poly.type
_entity_poly.pdbx_seq_one_letter_code
_entity_poly.pdbx_strand_id
1 'polypeptide(L)'
;MVCNIINLNMDKKRRNKISFVTTLFGLIANALLCAGKFAVGLLCGNIAVTADAVNNLSDAGNNVVTLIAIKVAGKPADKEHPFGHERVEYVSALVVAFIILFLGVELAVSSVEKIILNFKEPYLPEFDAWLVYVLSFSVVVKVVMFFVYRTNGKKAQSPVLKAMALDSIMDVAATAAVLAAILIGRLASVNLDGYMGLAVSVLIFVGGIKIAKDTVSGLIGVAPDKKLIAELEAEIAAYDGVLGVHDLLVHSYGPYNTFVTVHAEVDAKADMLAAHERIDRIERDFLETRNIHLLVHLDPTEKDNPEIEAVLPSIKEVLSSVADGLNFHDVRLVRQGGAEKIFFDMVAPFELEKSDEELKNLAESRLFEKTGMSFSVTVDRE
;
A
#
# COMPACT_ATOMS: atom_id res chain seq x y z
N MET A 1 -0.66 12.87 2.48
CA MET A 1 0.33 12.27 3.39
C MET A 1 -0.45 11.79 4.62
N VAL A 2 -0.79 10.51 4.69
CA VAL A 2 -1.47 9.93 5.86
C VAL A 2 -0.50 8.89 6.38
N CYS A 3 0.06 9.12 7.57
CA CYS A 3 0.73 8.08 8.36
C CYS A 3 -0.22 6.88 8.43
N ASN A 4 0.08 5.82 7.68
CA ASN A 4 -0.48 4.51 7.96
C ASN A 4 0.31 3.96 9.15
N ILE A 5 -0.08 4.37 10.36
CA ILE A 5 0.21 3.54 11.53
C ILE A 5 -0.55 2.24 11.26
N ILE A 6 0.17 1.18 10.90
CA ILE A 6 -0.38 -0.17 10.79
C ILE A 6 -0.99 -0.46 12.17
N ASN A 7 -2.30 -0.63 12.24
CA ASN A 7 -2.94 -0.93 13.51
C ASN A 7 -2.78 -2.44 13.74
N LEU A 8 -1.59 -2.82 14.19
CA LEU A 8 -1.14 -4.20 14.39
C LEU A 8 -1.98 -4.97 15.43
N ASN A 9 -2.84 -4.27 16.18
CA ASN A 9 -3.63 -4.83 17.29
C ASN A 9 -5.01 -5.39 16.91
N MET A 10 -5.42 -5.37 15.63
CA MET A 10 -6.76 -5.83 15.24
C MET A 10 -6.77 -7.25 14.67
N ASP A 11 -7.30 -8.22 15.41
CA ASP A 11 -7.44 -9.61 14.95
C ASP A 11 -8.00 -9.75 13.52
N LYS A 12 -7.35 -10.60 12.70
CA LYS A 12 -7.68 -10.93 11.31
C LYS A 12 -9.15 -11.31 11.13
N LYS A 13 -9.75 -12.07 12.05
CA LYS A 13 -11.17 -12.45 11.93
C LYS A 13 -12.08 -11.24 12.06
N ARG A 14 -11.79 -10.34 13.01
CA ARG A 14 -12.53 -9.08 13.20
C ARG A 14 -12.40 -8.18 11.98
N ARG A 15 -11.18 -8.02 11.45
CA ARG A 15 -10.92 -7.26 10.21
C ARG A 15 -11.76 -7.78 9.04
N ASN A 16 -11.69 -9.08 8.76
CA ASN A 16 -12.43 -9.70 7.66
C ASN A 16 -13.94 -9.58 7.85
N LYS A 17 -14.43 -9.69 9.09
CA LYS A 17 -15.85 -9.49 9.39
C LYS A 17 -16.30 -8.06 9.09
N ILE A 18 -15.49 -7.06 9.46
CA ILE A 18 -15.78 -5.65 9.13
C ILE A 18 -15.84 -5.47 7.61
N SER A 19 -14.84 -5.96 6.87
CA SER A 19 -14.82 -5.87 5.42
C SER A 19 -16.02 -6.56 4.78
N PHE A 20 -16.31 -7.79 5.18
CA PHE A 20 -17.43 -8.57 4.65
C PHE A 20 -18.78 -7.90 4.88
N VAL A 21 -19.08 -7.48 6.12
CA VAL A 21 -20.36 -6.82 6.46
C VAL A 21 -20.50 -5.49 5.73
N THR A 22 -19.40 -4.75 5.61
CA THR A 22 -19.37 -3.46 4.90
C THR A 22 -19.68 -3.65 3.41
N THR A 23 -19.03 -4.61 2.74
CA THR A 23 -19.29 -4.91 1.33
C THR A 23 -20.70 -5.48 1.13
N LEU A 24 -21.21 -6.29 2.06
CA LEU A 24 -22.57 -6.83 1.97
C LEU A 24 -23.62 -5.72 2.09
N PHE A 25 -23.43 -4.75 2.99
CA PHE A 25 -24.25 -3.55 3.05
C PHE A 25 -24.26 -2.81 1.71
N GLY A 26 -23.08 -2.63 1.13
CA GLY A 26 -22.88 -2.04 -0.19
C GLY A 26 -23.62 -2.74 -1.32
N LEU A 27 -23.52 -4.07 -1.37
CA LEU A 27 -24.22 -4.92 -2.31
C LEU A 27 -25.74 -4.72 -2.22
N ILE A 28 -26.29 -4.78 -1.00
CA ILE A 28 -27.73 -4.61 -0.77
C ILE A 28 -28.17 -3.20 -1.17
N ALA A 29 -27.41 -2.16 -0.79
CA ALA A 29 -27.73 -0.77 -1.14
C ALA A 29 -27.75 -0.55 -2.66
N ASN A 30 -26.73 -1.01 -3.38
CA ASN A 30 -26.67 -0.89 -4.84
C ASN A 30 -27.74 -1.72 -5.54
N ALA A 31 -28.03 -2.93 -5.06
CA ALA A 31 -29.12 -3.75 -5.60
C ALA A 31 -30.49 -3.08 -5.42
N LEU A 32 -30.75 -2.47 -4.26
CA LEU A 32 -31.98 -1.71 -4.00
C LEU A 32 -32.06 -0.43 -4.84
N LEU A 33 -30.96 0.31 -5.00
CA LEU A 33 -30.90 1.48 -5.89
C LEU A 33 -31.18 1.08 -7.33
N CYS A 34 -30.54 0.02 -7.83
CA CYS A 34 -30.77 -0.53 -9.16
C CYS A 34 -32.25 -0.89 -9.35
N ALA A 35 -32.82 -1.70 -8.47
CA ALA A 35 -34.21 -2.13 -8.56
C ALA A 35 -35.19 -0.94 -8.51
N GLY A 36 -34.96 0.02 -7.60
CA GLY A 36 -35.78 1.22 -7.47
C GLY A 36 -35.73 2.10 -8.71
N LYS A 37 -34.53 2.37 -9.24
CA LYS A 37 -34.35 3.14 -10.48
C LYS A 37 -34.97 2.44 -11.68
N PHE A 38 -34.80 1.13 -11.81
CA PHE A 38 -35.37 0.37 -12.92
C PHE A 38 -36.91 0.38 -12.89
N ALA A 39 -37.51 0.14 -11.72
CA ALA A 39 -38.96 0.18 -11.55
C ALA A 39 -39.53 1.56 -11.91
N VAL A 40 -38.90 2.61 -11.41
CA VAL A 40 -39.27 3.98 -11.71
C VAL A 40 -39.08 4.33 -13.19
N GLY A 41 -37.93 3.99 -13.77
CA GLY A 41 -37.61 4.26 -15.16
C GLY A 41 -38.63 3.62 -16.11
N LEU A 42 -39.06 2.39 -15.82
CA LEU A 42 -40.12 1.72 -16.58
C LEU A 42 -41.50 2.36 -16.39
N LEU A 43 -41.89 2.65 -15.14
CA LEU A 43 -43.21 3.21 -14.84
C LEU A 43 -43.38 4.64 -15.37
N CYS A 44 -42.31 5.43 -15.34
CA CYS A 44 -42.31 6.82 -15.82
C CYS A 44 -41.90 6.94 -17.30
N GLY A 45 -41.49 5.84 -17.94
CA GLY A 45 -40.99 5.84 -19.32
C GLY A 45 -39.67 6.62 -19.51
N ASN A 46 -38.89 6.80 -18.45
CA ASN A 46 -37.67 7.60 -18.46
C ASN A 46 -36.44 6.74 -18.76
N ILE A 47 -35.94 6.85 -19.99
CA ILE A 47 -34.77 6.11 -20.48
C ILE A 47 -33.51 6.50 -19.69
N ALA A 48 -33.35 7.76 -19.31
CA ALA A 48 -32.19 8.23 -18.55
C ALA A 48 -32.12 7.62 -17.14
N VAL A 49 -33.26 7.52 -16.44
CA VAL A 49 -33.32 6.82 -15.14
C VAL A 49 -32.99 5.33 -15.28
N THR A 50 -33.48 4.70 -16.35
CA THR A 50 -33.25 3.28 -16.60
C THR A 50 -31.77 3.02 -16.94
N ALA A 51 -31.13 3.89 -17.71
CA ALA A 51 -29.70 3.82 -18.00
C ALA A 51 -28.85 4.00 -16.73
N ASP A 52 -29.22 4.95 -15.85
CA ASP A 52 -28.52 5.16 -14.57
C ASP A 52 -28.69 3.99 -13.59
N ALA A 53 -29.75 3.18 -13.73
CA ALA A 53 -29.90 1.95 -12.96
C ALA A 53 -28.80 0.91 -13.29
N VAL A 54 -28.30 0.89 -14.53
CA VAL A 54 -27.24 -0.04 -14.97
C VAL A 54 -25.93 0.25 -14.23
N ASN A 55 -25.65 1.52 -13.88
CA ASN A 55 -24.48 1.86 -13.07
C ASN A 55 -24.53 1.15 -11.71
N ASN A 56 -25.67 1.23 -11.01
CA ASN A 56 -25.81 0.53 -9.72
C ASN A 56 -25.83 -1.00 -9.85
N LEU A 57 -26.20 -1.53 -11.01
CA LEU A 57 -26.05 -2.96 -11.30
C LEU A 57 -24.56 -3.36 -11.40
N SER A 58 -23.76 -2.57 -12.13
CA SER A 58 -22.31 -2.76 -12.23
C SER A 58 -21.65 -2.69 -10.85
N ASP A 59 -22.06 -1.75 -10.01
CA ASP A 59 -21.55 -1.63 -8.64
C ASP A 59 -21.93 -2.83 -7.78
N ALA A 60 -23.17 -3.34 -7.91
CA ALA A 60 -23.59 -4.56 -7.24
C ALA A 60 -22.71 -5.75 -7.69
N GLY A 61 -22.43 -5.88 -8.98
CA GLY A 61 -21.49 -6.86 -9.52
C GLY A 61 -20.09 -6.73 -8.91
N ASN A 62 -19.57 -5.51 -8.82
CA ASN A 62 -18.28 -5.23 -8.20
C ASN A 62 -18.23 -5.59 -6.71
N ASN A 63 -19.34 -5.39 -5.98
CA ASN A 63 -19.47 -5.84 -4.60
C ASN A 63 -19.44 -7.36 -4.46
N VAL A 64 -20.05 -8.10 -5.40
CA VAL A 64 -19.98 -9.58 -5.41
C VAL A 64 -18.53 -10.05 -5.61
N VAL A 65 -17.83 -9.49 -6.59
CA VAL A 65 -16.41 -9.80 -6.83
C VAL A 65 -15.58 -9.49 -5.57
N THR A 66 -15.83 -8.34 -4.94
CA THR A 66 -15.15 -7.93 -3.70
C THR A 66 -15.45 -8.88 -2.53
N LEU A 67 -16.68 -9.35 -2.36
CA LEU A 67 -17.03 -10.33 -1.32
C LEU A 67 -16.29 -11.65 -1.51
N ILE A 68 -16.17 -12.12 -2.76
CA ILE A 68 -15.39 -13.30 -3.10
C ILE A 68 -13.92 -13.07 -2.77
N ALA A 69 -13.36 -11.93 -3.17
CA ALA A 69 -11.96 -11.59 -2.88
C ALA A 69 -11.68 -11.51 -1.37
N ILE A 70 -12.55 -10.89 -0.57
CA ILE A 70 -12.42 -10.85 0.89
C ILE A 70 -12.44 -12.26 1.48
N LYS A 71 -13.34 -13.12 0.98
CA LYS A 71 -13.43 -14.52 1.43
C LYS A 71 -12.17 -15.33 1.08
N VAL A 72 -11.62 -15.12 -0.11
CA VAL A 72 -10.37 -15.78 -0.56
C VAL A 72 -9.18 -15.23 0.21
N ALA A 73 -9.04 -13.90 0.35
CA ALA A 73 -7.99 -13.24 1.11
C ALA A 73 -7.98 -13.65 2.59
N GLY A 74 -9.16 -13.97 3.13
CA GLY A 74 -9.32 -14.47 4.50
C GLY A 74 -8.92 -15.92 4.72
N LYS A 75 -8.58 -16.68 3.67
CA LYS A 75 -8.09 -18.06 3.82
C LYS A 75 -6.72 -18.08 4.51
N PRO A 76 -6.46 -19.10 5.36
CA PRO A 76 -5.13 -19.33 5.91
C PRO A 76 -4.13 -19.72 4.81
N ALA A 77 -2.85 -19.84 5.19
CA ALA A 77 -1.83 -20.42 4.33
C ALA A 77 -2.16 -21.88 3.98
N ASP A 78 -1.80 -22.29 2.77
CA ASP A 78 -1.91 -23.67 2.31
C ASP A 78 -0.66 -24.07 1.50
N LYS A 79 -0.68 -25.27 0.91
CA LYS A 79 0.48 -25.83 0.19
C LYS A 79 0.86 -25.03 -1.07
N GLU A 80 -0.11 -24.42 -1.74
CA GLU A 80 0.13 -23.64 -2.96
C GLU A 80 0.50 -22.19 -2.60
N HIS A 81 0.01 -21.72 -1.45
CA HIS A 81 0.20 -20.35 -0.94
C HIS A 81 0.68 -20.36 0.52
N PRO A 82 1.99 -20.61 0.77
CA PRO A 82 2.53 -20.76 2.13
C PRO A 82 2.51 -19.45 2.95
N PHE A 83 2.46 -18.29 2.28
CA PHE A 83 2.31 -16.98 2.93
C PHE A 83 0.84 -16.52 3.06
N GLY A 84 -0.11 -17.36 2.64
CA GLY A 84 -1.54 -17.05 2.62
C GLY A 84 -2.00 -16.29 1.37
N HIS A 85 -3.26 -15.87 1.41
CA HIS A 85 -3.99 -15.38 0.24
C HIS A 85 -4.25 -13.87 0.25
N GLU A 86 -3.73 -13.14 1.22
CA GLU A 86 -4.16 -11.75 1.48
C GLU A 86 -3.87 -10.78 0.33
N ARG A 87 -2.85 -11.05 -0.48
CA ARG A 87 -2.55 -10.26 -1.69
C ARG A 87 -3.70 -10.26 -2.72
N VAL A 88 -4.64 -11.23 -2.64
CA VAL A 88 -5.87 -11.22 -3.45
C VAL A 88 -6.69 -9.95 -3.22
N GLU A 89 -6.58 -9.31 -2.05
CA GLU A 89 -7.26 -8.05 -1.78
C GLU A 89 -6.71 -6.90 -2.63
N TYR A 90 -5.39 -6.87 -2.88
CA TYR A 90 -4.78 -5.92 -3.82
C TYR A 90 -5.25 -6.21 -5.24
N VAL A 91 -5.26 -7.48 -5.66
CA VAL A 91 -5.76 -7.85 -7.00
C VAL A 91 -7.20 -7.39 -7.20
N SER A 92 -8.07 -7.59 -6.20
CA SER A 92 -9.46 -7.11 -6.25
C SER A 92 -9.55 -5.59 -6.30
N ALA A 93 -8.74 -4.86 -5.52
CA ALA A 93 -8.71 -3.40 -5.56
C ALA A 93 -8.24 -2.88 -6.94
N LEU A 94 -7.33 -3.60 -7.60
CA LEU A 94 -6.87 -3.27 -8.95
C LEU A 94 -7.96 -3.51 -10.00
N VAL A 95 -8.72 -4.61 -9.88
CA VAL A 95 -9.90 -4.86 -10.73
C VAL A 95 -10.93 -3.73 -10.58
N VAL A 96 -11.24 -3.34 -9.34
CA VAL A 96 -12.14 -2.19 -9.06
C VAL A 96 -11.61 -0.92 -9.71
N ALA A 97 -10.30 -0.63 -9.57
CA ALA A 97 -9.68 0.54 -10.18
C ALA A 97 -9.80 0.55 -11.71
N PHE A 98 -9.63 -0.60 -12.37
CA PHE A 98 -9.81 -0.71 -13.81
C PHE A 98 -11.26 -0.50 -14.25
N ILE A 99 -12.23 -1.01 -13.49
CA ILE A 99 -13.65 -0.75 -13.76
C ILE A 99 -13.95 0.74 -13.64
N ILE A 100 -13.47 1.41 -12.59
CA ILE A 100 -13.62 2.86 -12.39
C ILE A 100 -13.04 3.63 -13.58
N LEU A 101 -11.82 3.27 -14.03
CA LEU A 101 -11.17 3.90 -15.17
C LEU A 101 -11.94 3.67 -16.46
N PHE A 102 -12.47 2.46 -16.67
CA PHE A 102 -13.29 2.13 -17.82
C PHE A 102 -14.57 2.98 -17.85
N LEU A 103 -15.30 3.07 -16.74
CA LEU A 103 -16.48 3.94 -16.62
C LEU A 103 -16.14 5.43 -16.81
N GLY A 104 -14.94 5.84 -16.37
CA GLY A 104 -14.41 7.18 -16.64
C GLY A 104 -14.20 7.47 -18.12
N VAL A 105 -13.71 6.48 -18.90
CA VAL A 105 -13.60 6.57 -20.36
C VAL A 105 -14.97 6.67 -21.00
N GLU A 106 -15.91 5.80 -20.63
CA GLU A 106 -17.28 5.84 -21.16
C GLU A 106 -17.95 7.19 -20.92
N LEU A 107 -17.81 7.74 -19.69
CA LEU A 107 -18.31 9.07 -19.36
C LEU A 107 -17.63 10.15 -20.20
N ALA A 108 -16.32 10.09 -20.40
CA ALA A 108 -15.59 11.07 -21.22
C ALA A 108 -16.06 11.03 -22.68
N VAL A 109 -16.19 9.84 -23.27
CA VAL A 109 -16.67 9.66 -24.65
C VAL A 109 -18.10 10.20 -24.79
N SER A 110 -19.02 9.78 -23.92
CA SER A 110 -20.40 10.26 -23.91
C SER A 110 -20.47 11.79 -23.74
N SER A 111 -19.61 12.35 -22.89
CA SER A 111 -19.54 13.80 -22.66
C SER A 111 -19.09 14.56 -23.90
N VAL A 112 -18.07 14.06 -24.61
CA VAL A 112 -17.61 14.66 -25.89
C VAL A 112 -18.68 14.56 -26.96
N GLU A 113 -19.36 13.42 -27.06
CA GLU A 113 -20.49 13.26 -28.00
C GLU A 113 -21.60 14.27 -27.71
N LYS A 114 -21.99 14.46 -26.45
CA LYS A 114 -22.97 15.48 -26.05
C LYS A 114 -22.53 16.90 -26.41
N ILE A 115 -21.25 17.25 -26.24
CA ILE A 115 -20.71 18.56 -26.65
C ILE A 115 -20.83 18.75 -28.16
N ILE A 116 -20.41 17.76 -28.95
CA ILE A 116 -20.47 17.82 -30.42
C ILE A 116 -21.91 17.91 -30.90
N LEU A 117 -22.82 17.12 -30.33
CA LEU A 117 -24.24 17.14 -30.67
C LEU A 117 -24.86 18.50 -30.34
N ASN A 118 -24.61 19.04 -29.15
CA ASN A 118 -25.11 20.35 -28.75
C ASN A 118 -24.55 21.50 -29.61
N PHE A 119 -23.34 21.35 -30.18
CA PHE A 119 -22.78 22.31 -31.13
C PHE A 119 -23.48 22.25 -32.50
N LYS A 120 -23.90 21.06 -32.95
CA LYS A 120 -24.63 20.88 -34.22
C LYS A 120 -26.09 21.32 -34.12
N GLU A 121 -26.79 20.83 -33.09
CA GLU A 121 -28.19 21.12 -32.83
C GLU A 121 -28.36 21.38 -31.32
N PRO A 122 -28.39 22.66 -30.89
CA PRO A 122 -28.53 22.99 -29.48
C PRO A 122 -29.80 22.40 -28.88
N TYR A 123 -29.64 21.63 -27.81
CA TYR A 123 -30.73 21.03 -27.07
C TYR A 123 -30.57 21.35 -25.59
N LEU A 124 -31.67 21.35 -24.83
CA LEU A 124 -31.62 21.46 -23.38
C LEU A 124 -31.82 20.08 -22.76
N PRO A 125 -31.10 19.74 -21.66
CA PRO A 125 -31.39 18.53 -20.90
C PRO A 125 -32.87 18.51 -20.50
N GLU A 126 -33.56 17.41 -20.78
CA GLU A 126 -34.97 17.28 -20.43
C GLU A 126 -35.14 17.31 -18.91
N PHE A 127 -35.99 18.22 -18.43
CA PHE A 127 -36.34 18.28 -17.03
C PHE A 127 -37.52 17.34 -16.76
N ASP A 128 -37.25 16.29 -15.99
CA ASP A 128 -38.26 15.46 -15.38
C ASP A 128 -38.09 15.52 -13.85
N ALA A 129 -39.15 15.94 -13.15
CA ALA A 129 -39.13 16.02 -11.69
C ALA A 129 -38.78 14.67 -11.06
N TRP A 130 -39.25 13.58 -11.65
CA TRP A 130 -39.03 12.23 -11.14
C TRP A 130 -37.56 11.79 -11.30
N LEU A 131 -36.93 12.12 -12.44
CA LEU A 131 -35.49 11.95 -12.66
C LEU A 131 -34.70 12.71 -11.57
N VAL A 132 -35.02 13.98 -11.33
CA VAL A 132 -34.33 14.80 -10.32
C VAL A 132 -34.46 14.20 -8.92
N TYR A 133 -35.66 13.76 -8.52
CA TYR A 133 -35.86 13.12 -7.21
C TYR A 133 -35.05 11.83 -7.06
N VAL A 134 -35.07 10.97 -8.07
CA VAL A 134 -34.38 9.68 -8.05
C VAL A 134 -32.86 9.85 -8.00
N LEU A 135 -32.31 10.73 -8.85
CA LEU A 135 -30.88 11.02 -8.86
C LEU A 135 -30.44 11.68 -7.56
N SER A 136 -31.23 12.60 -7.00
CA SER A 136 -30.94 13.24 -5.70
C SER A 136 -30.95 12.21 -4.56
N PHE A 137 -31.92 11.30 -4.55
CA PHE A 137 -31.96 10.21 -3.58
C PHE A 137 -30.74 9.28 -3.72
N SER A 138 -30.36 8.93 -4.95
CA SER A 138 -29.16 8.14 -5.24
C SER A 138 -27.89 8.79 -4.70
N VAL A 139 -27.74 10.11 -4.89
CA VAL A 139 -26.61 10.87 -4.34
C VAL A 139 -26.55 10.73 -2.82
N VAL A 140 -27.67 10.90 -2.12
CA VAL A 140 -27.70 10.76 -0.65
C VAL A 140 -27.25 9.35 -0.22
N VAL A 141 -27.77 8.30 -0.85
CA VAL A 141 -27.39 6.92 -0.53
C VAL A 141 -25.90 6.68 -0.79
N LYS A 142 -25.38 7.13 -1.94
CA LYS A 142 -23.95 6.98 -2.28
C LYS A 142 -23.03 7.77 -1.36
N VAL A 143 -23.44 8.95 -0.89
CA VAL A 143 -22.71 9.71 0.15
C VAL A 143 -22.65 8.92 1.46
N VAL A 144 -23.76 8.31 1.89
CA VAL A 144 -23.78 7.44 3.07
C VAL A 144 -22.83 6.25 2.88
N MET A 145 -22.88 5.60 1.72
CA MET A 145 -21.99 4.49 1.38
C MET A 145 -20.52 4.92 1.42
N PHE A 146 -20.16 6.08 0.87
CA PHE A 146 -18.82 6.63 0.94
C PHE A 146 -18.30 6.74 2.37
N PHE A 147 -19.10 7.30 3.28
CA PHE A 147 -18.68 7.45 4.69
C PHE A 147 -18.53 6.09 5.38
N VAL A 148 -19.44 5.14 5.11
CA VAL A 148 -19.37 3.78 5.65
C VAL A 148 -18.10 3.07 5.15
N TYR A 149 -17.85 3.06 3.84
CA TYR A 149 -16.65 2.47 3.24
C TYR A 149 -15.36 3.14 3.71
N ARG A 150 -15.32 4.47 3.76
CA ARG A 150 -14.14 5.21 4.20
C ARG A 150 -13.81 4.92 5.65
N THR A 151 -14.82 4.89 6.52
CA THR A 151 -14.64 4.65 7.96
C THR A 151 -14.18 3.22 8.20
N ASN A 152 -14.86 2.24 7.63
CA ASN A 152 -14.54 0.83 7.83
C ASN A 152 -13.28 0.41 7.06
N GLY A 153 -13.00 1.01 5.90
CA GLY A 153 -11.77 0.80 5.14
C GLY A 153 -10.53 1.32 5.83
N LYS A 154 -10.65 2.43 6.58
CA LYS A 154 -9.58 2.87 7.49
C LYS A 154 -9.42 1.93 8.68
N LYS A 155 -10.52 1.53 9.34
CA LYS A 155 -10.48 0.62 10.50
C LYS A 155 -9.88 -0.74 10.15
N ALA A 156 -10.29 -1.34 9.04
CA ALA A 156 -9.81 -2.65 8.59
C ALA A 156 -8.52 -2.58 7.77
N GLN A 157 -7.95 -1.37 7.55
CA GLN A 157 -6.82 -1.12 6.66
C GLN A 157 -6.97 -1.86 5.32
N SER A 158 -8.17 -1.78 4.74
CA SER A 158 -8.54 -2.56 3.56
C SER A 158 -8.37 -1.72 2.28
N PRO A 159 -7.46 -2.10 1.36
CA PRO A 159 -7.31 -1.45 0.06
C PRO A 159 -8.60 -1.50 -0.75
N VAL A 160 -9.31 -2.63 -0.73
CA VAL A 160 -10.54 -2.79 -1.52
C VAL A 160 -11.69 -1.93 -0.99
N LEU A 161 -11.86 -1.81 0.33
CA LEU A 161 -12.85 -0.88 0.90
C LEU A 161 -12.50 0.59 0.59
N LYS A 162 -11.20 0.95 0.57
CA LYS A 162 -10.77 2.29 0.15
C LYS A 162 -11.11 2.56 -1.32
N ALA A 163 -10.94 1.56 -2.19
CA ALA A 163 -11.32 1.67 -3.59
C ALA A 163 -12.84 1.87 -3.77
N MET A 164 -13.67 1.09 -3.07
CA MET A 164 -15.14 1.25 -3.08
C MET A 164 -15.62 2.58 -2.49
N ALA A 165 -14.89 3.14 -1.52
CA ALA A 165 -15.16 4.49 -1.05
C ALA A 165 -14.95 5.50 -2.19
N LEU A 166 -13.83 5.42 -2.90
CA LEU A 166 -13.56 6.35 -4.00
C LEU A 166 -14.59 6.21 -5.13
N ASP A 167 -14.92 4.98 -5.50
CA ASP A 167 -15.99 4.63 -6.44
C ASP A 167 -17.30 5.36 -6.08
N SER A 168 -17.75 5.20 -4.84
CA SER A 168 -19.00 5.82 -4.37
C SER A 168 -18.98 7.36 -4.42
N ILE A 169 -17.85 8.01 -4.17
CA ILE A 169 -17.76 9.48 -4.26
C ILE A 169 -17.60 9.96 -5.71
N MET A 170 -17.01 9.16 -6.59
CA MET A 170 -16.96 9.45 -8.03
C MET A 170 -18.37 9.37 -8.64
N ASP A 171 -19.19 8.40 -8.24
CA ASP A 171 -20.60 8.34 -8.65
C ASP A 171 -21.39 9.55 -8.16
N VAL A 172 -21.16 9.97 -6.91
CA VAL A 172 -21.78 11.20 -6.38
C VAL A 172 -21.40 12.41 -7.24
N ALA A 173 -20.13 12.55 -7.62
CA ALA A 173 -19.68 13.65 -8.46
C ALA A 173 -20.34 13.59 -9.86
N ALA A 174 -20.41 12.41 -10.47
CA ALA A 174 -21.03 12.20 -11.77
C ALA A 174 -22.53 12.50 -11.75
N THR A 175 -23.28 11.92 -10.81
CA THR A 175 -24.72 12.17 -10.68
C THR A 175 -25.01 13.62 -10.30
N ALA A 176 -24.20 14.24 -9.44
CA ALA A 176 -24.36 15.65 -9.08
C ALA A 176 -24.09 16.59 -10.27
N ALA A 177 -23.11 16.27 -11.13
CA ALA A 177 -22.86 17.01 -12.36
C ALA A 177 -24.06 16.94 -13.31
N VAL A 178 -24.67 15.76 -13.49
CA VAL A 178 -25.89 15.61 -14.30
C VAL A 178 -27.05 16.41 -13.71
N LEU A 179 -27.26 16.35 -12.39
CA LEU A 179 -28.27 17.16 -11.71
C LEU A 179 -28.04 18.66 -11.89
N ALA A 180 -26.80 19.13 -11.76
CA ALA A 180 -26.44 20.51 -12.00
C ALA A 180 -26.70 20.91 -13.46
N ALA A 181 -26.44 20.03 -14.43
CA ALA A 181 -26.72 20.29 -15.85
C ALA A 181 -28.20 20.52 -16.11
N ILE A 182 -29.04 19.67 -15.54
CA ILE A 182 -30.50 19.75 -15.67
C ILE A 182 -31.00 21.05 -15.06
N LEU A 183 -30.54 21.43 -13.86
CA LEU A 183 -30.97 22.64 -13.18
C LEU A 183 -30.50 23.91 -13.90
N ILE A 184 -29.25 23.95 -14.36
CA ILE A 184 -28.71 25.09 -15.12
C ILE A 184 -29.41 25.20 -16.48
N GLY A 185 -29.63 24.09 -17.17
CA GLY A 185 -30.40 24.06 -18.42
C GLY A 185 -31.81 24.62 -18.23
N ARG A 186 -32.45 24.33 -17.08
CA ARG A 186 -33.78 24.85 -16.77
C ARG A 186 -33.82 26.35 -16.45
N LEU A 187 -32.83 26.86 -15.72
CA LEU A 187 -32.81 28.24 -15.19
C LEU A 187 -32.14 29.24 -16.13
N ALA A 188 -31.04 28.85 -16.76
CA ALA A 188 -30.22 29.72 -17.61
C ALA A 188 -30.36 29.41 -19.12
N SER A 189 -31.08 28.34 -19.48
CA SER A 189 -31.24 27.89 -20.88
C SER A 189 -29.90 27.63 -21.58
N VAL A 190 -28.90 27.16 -20.83
CA VAL A 190 -27.58 26.75 -21.33
C VAL A 190 -27.37 25.27 -21.08
N ASN A 191 -26.91 24.53 -22.09
CA ASN A 191 -26.53 23.13 -21.94
C ASN A 191 -25.05 23.01 -21.53
N LEU A 192 -24.83 22.60 -20.29
CA LEU A 192 -23.50 22.32 -19.74
C LEU A 192 -23.26 20.84 -19.43
N ASP A 193 -24.17 19.94 -19.84
CA ASP A 193 -24.14 18.51 -19.48
C ASP A 193 -22.81 17.85 -19.91
N GLY A 194 -22.46 17.96 -21.20
CA GLY A 194 -21.21 17.41 -21.71
C GLY A 194 -19.95 18.03 -21.09
N TYR A 195 -19.95 19.34 -20.79
CA TYR A 195 -18.79 19.98 -20.16
C TYR A 195 -18.58 19.52 -18.71
N MET A 196 -19.66 19.37 -17.95
CA MET A 196 -19.58 18.89 -16.57
C MET A 196 -19.25 17.41 -16.49
N GLY A 197 -19.81 16.59 -17.39
CA GLY A 197 -19.43 15.19 -17.51
C GLY A 197 -17.94 15.01 -17.83
N LEU A 198 -17.38 15.83 -18.73
CA LEU A 198 -15.95 15.84 -19.04
C LEU A 198 -15.08 16.29 -17.86
N ALA A 199 -15.53 17.30 -17.09
CA ALA A 199 -14.83 17.73 -15.90
C ALA A 199 -14.79 16.62 -14.83
N VAL A 200 -15.91 15.90 -14.64
CA VAL A 200 -15.98 14.76 -13.72
C VAL A 200 -15.13 13.59 -14.19
N SER A 201 -15.12 13.26 -15.49
CA SER A 201 -14.31 12.14 -15.99
C SER A 201 -12.82 12.34 -15.70
N VAL A 202 -12.31 13.57 -15.77
CA VAL A 202 -10.93 13.89 -15.34
C VAL A 202 -10.70 13.58 -13.86
N LEU A 203 -11.66 13.90 -12.98
CA LEU A 203 -11.58 13.55 -11.55
C LEU A 203 -11.57 12.02 -11.36
N ILE A 204 -12.39 11.30 -12.12
CA ILE A 204 -12.42 9.83 -12.13
C ILE A 204 -11.06 9.26 -12.55
N PHE A 205 -10.44 9.78 -13.61
CA PHE A 205 -9.11 9.33 -14.06
C PHE A 205 -8.05 9.54 -12.99
N VAL A 206 -7.98 10.74 -12.41
CA VAL A 206 -7.01 11.05 -11.34
C VAL A 206 -7.21 10.13 -10.13
N GLY A 207 -8.47 9.90 -9.75
CA GLY A 207 -8.83 8.99 -8.66
C GLY A 207 -8.47 7.53 -8.96
N GLY A 208 -8.86 7.02 -10.12
CA GLY A 208 -8.63 5.64 -10.55
C GLY A 208 -7.14 5.31 -10.71
N ILE A 209 -6.36 6.19 -11.34
CA ILE A 209 -4.90 6.03 -11.48
C ILE A 209 -4.23 6.00 -10.10
N LYS A 210 -4.69 6.85 -9.17
CA LYS A 210 -4.15 6.87 -7.81
C LYS A 210 -4.40 5.55 -7.09
N ILE A 211 -5.62 4.98 -7.16
CA ILE A 211 -5.89 3.66 -6.58
C ILE A 211 -5.02 2.59 -7.22
N ALA A 212 -4.94 2.57 -8.56
CA ALA A 212 -4.15 1.58 -9.27
C ALA A 212 -2.68 1.65 -8.83
N LYS A 213 -2.10 2.85 -8.75
CA LYS A 213 -0.72 3.06 -8.27
C LYS A 213 -0.55 2.62 -6.81
N ASP A 214 -1.42 3.04 -5.91
CA ASP A 214 -1.36 2.67 -4.48
C ASP A 214 -1.47 1.14 -4.31
N THR A 215 -2.28 0.49 -5.14
CA THR A 215 -2.51 -0.97 -5.10
C THR A 215 -1.33 -1.75 -5.68
N VAL A 216 -0.79 -1.33 -6.83
CA VAL A 216 0.40 -1.94 -7.44
C VAL A 216 1.60 -1.78 -6.51
N SER A 217 1.76 -0.60 -5.89
CA SER A 217 2.82 -0.37 -4.90
C SER A 217 2.71 -1.34 -3.73
N GLY A 218 1.49 -1.59 -3.21
CA GLY A 218 1.27 -2.60 -2.17
C GLY A 218 1.54 -4.04 -2.61
N LEU A 219 1.37 -4.34 -3.90
CA LEU A 219 1.63 -5.67 -4.47
C LEU A 219 3.12 -5.94 -4.69
N ILE A 220 3.86 -4.93 -5.17
CA ILE A 220 5.32 -5.00 -5.39
C ILE A 220 6.05 -5.01 -4.04
N GLY A 221 5.62 -4.16 -3.11
CA GLY A 221 6.29 -3.92 -1.84
C GLY A 221 6.46 -2.42 -1.63
N VAL A 222 6.14 -1.93 -0.44
CA VAL A 222 6.31 -0.53 -0.05
C VAL A 222 7.39 -0.48 1.01
N ALA A 223 8.35 0.44 0.86
CA ALA A 223 9.34 0.68 1.90
C ALA A 223 8.63 1.05 3.21
N PRO A 224 9.01 0.44 4.34
CA PRO A 224 8.46 0.77 5.64
C PRO A 224 8.80 2.23 6.03
N ASP A 225 8.02 2.79 6.93
CA ASP A 225 8.33 4.11 7.53
C ASP A 225 9.64 4.00 8.33
N LYS A 226 10.59 4.92 8.13
CA LYS A 226 11.85 4.96 8.88
C LYS A 226 11.60 5.00 10.39
N LYS A 227 10.49 5.62 10.82
CA LYS A 227 10.09 5.62 12.22
C LYS A 227 9.74 4.22 12.73
N LEU A 228 9.05 3.41 11.92
CA LEU A 228 8.70 2.04 12.28
C LEU A 228 9.95 1.17 12.36
N ILE A 229 10.90 1.31 11.41
CA ILE A 229 12.19 0.60 11.45
C ILE A 229 12.90 0.88 12.78
N ALA A 230 13.11 2.17 13.10
CA ALA A 230 13.80 2.57 14.33
C ALA A 230 13.08 2.09 15.61
N GLU A 231 11.74 2.06 15.61
CA GLU A 231 10.95 1.52 16.72
C GLU A 231 11.18 0.00 16.89
N LEU A 232 11.24 -0.77 15.79
CA LEU A 232 11.48 -2.22 15.83
C LEU A 232 12.93 -2.53 16.24
N GLU A 233 13.92 -1.84 15.68
CA GLU A 233 15.33 -2.00 16.04
C GLU A 233 15.56 -1.74 17.53
N ALA A 234 15.01 -0.64 18.06
CA ALA A 234 15.14 -0.30 19.47
C ALA A 234 14.47 -1.33 20.39
N GLU A 235 13.34 -1.91 19.96
CA GLU A 235 12.64 -2.94 20.72
C GLU A 235 13.41 -4.26 20.73
N ILE A 236 14.00 -4.67 19.61
CA ILE A 236 14.84 -5.88 19.52
C ILE A 236 16.14 -5.70 20.31
N ALA A 237 16.79 -4.54 20.18
CA ALA A 237 18.02 -4.21 20.90
C ALA A 237 17.83 -4.11 22.42
N ALA A 238 16.59 -3.96 22.91
CA ALA A 238 16.30 -3.92 24.34
C ALA A 238 16.31 -5.30 25.02
N TYR A 239 16.33 -6.40 24.26
CA TYR A 239 16.41 -7.74 24.84
C TYR A 239 17.81 -8.05 25.38
N ASP A 240 17.86 -8.65 26.56
CA ASP A 240 19.12 -9.05 27.19
C ASP A 240 19.91 -10.03 26.30
N GLY A 241 21.19 -9.74 26.12
CA GLY A 241 22.10 -10.55 25.27
C GLY A 241 22.11 -10.17 23.79
N VAL A 242 21.29 -9.21 23.34
CA VAL A 242 21.44 -8.56 22.03
C VAL A 242 22.41 -7.39 22.17
N LEU A 243 23.49 -7.41 21.38
CA LEU A 243 24.55 -6.40 21.41
C LEU A 243 24.29 -5.25 20.41
N GLY A 244 23.62 -5.59 19.31
CA GLY A 244 23.37 -4.71 18.18
C GLY A 244 22.33 -5.33 17.26
N VAL A 245 21.75 -4.50 16.40
CA VAL A 245 20.75 -4.90 15.41
C VAL A 245 21.05 -4.13 14.13
N HIS A 246 21.09 -4.84 13.00
CA HIS A 246 21.32 -4.25 11.67
C HIS A 246 20.55 -5.03 10.59
N ASP A 247 20.53 -4.53 9.36
CA ASP A 247 19.86 -5.12 8.20
C ASP A 247 18.37 -5.45 8.41
N LEU A 248 17.64 -4.55 9.06
CA LEU A 248 16.20 -4.75 9.27
C LEU A 248 15.42 -4.52 7.98
N LEU A 249 14.93 -5.61 7.39
CA LEU A 249 14.07 -5.59 6.21
C LEU A 249 12.62 -5.91 6.58
N VAL A 250 11.71 -4.99 6.24
CA VAL A 250 10.26 -5.19 6.41
C VAL A 250 9.62 -5.48 5.07
N HIS A 251 8.83 -6.54 4.99
CA HIS A 251 8.04 -6.86 3.81
C HIS A 251 6.64 -7.36 4.18
N SER A 252 5.66 -7.10 3.30
CA SER A 252 4.26 -7.44 3.56
C SER A 252 3.73 -8.47 2.55
N TYR A 253 2.98 -9.46 3.05
CA TYR A 253 2.26 -10.45 2.23
C TYR A 253 0.76 -10.22 2.32
N GLY A 254 0.34 -9.04 1.86
CA GLY A 254 -1.03 -8.57 2.00
C GLY A 254 -1.13 -7.44 3.00
N PRO A 255 -2.34 -6.95 3.29
CA PRO A 255 -2.53 -5.81 4.19
C PRO A 255 -2.36 -6.13 5.68
N TYR A 256 -2.32 -7.41 6.08
CA TYR A 256 -2.33 -7.81 7.49
C TYR A 256 -1.07 -8.58 7.90
N ASN A 257 -0.54 -9.44 7.04
CA ASN A 257 0.70 -10.17 7.33
C ASN A 257 1.96 -9.34 7.04
N THR A 258 2.67 -8.97 8.11
CA THR A 258 3.97 -8.29 8.05
C THR A 258 5.07 -9.26 8.46
N PHE A 259 6.13 -9.31 7.67
CA PHE A 259 7.32 -10.12 7.90
C PHE A 259 8.52 -9.19 8.07
N VAL A 260 9.35 -9.50 9.05
CA VAL A 260 10.56 -8.74 9.33
C VAL A 260 11.71 -9.72 9.38
N THR A 261 12.77 -9.44 8.64
CA THR A 261 14.04 -10.15 8.77
C THR A 261 15.07 -9.17 9.29
N VAL A 262 15.90 -9.61 10.23
CA VAL A 262 16.88 -8.72 10.86
C VAL A 262 18.09 -9.52 11.34
N HIS A 263 19.25 -8.88 11.40
CA HIS A 263 20.42 -9.45 12.03
C HIS A 263 20.53 -8.94 13.46
N ALA A 264 20.69 -9.85 14.42
CA ALA A 264 20.93 -9.51 15.81
C ALA A 264 22.31 -9.99 16.22
N GLU A 265 23.13 -9.04 16.63
CA GLU A 265 24.49 -9.29 17.09
C GLU A 265 24.44 -9.90 18.50
N VAL A 266 25.14 -11.01 18.70
CA VAL A 266 25.28 -11.69 19.98
C VAL A 266 26.75 -11.99 20.26
N ASP A 267 27.13 -12.14 21.53
CA ASP A 267 28.51 -12.46 21.89
C ASP A 267 28.91 -13.85 21.33
N ALA A 268 29.97 -13.92 20.53
CA ALA A 268 30.51 -15.16 19.98
C ALA A 268 30.93 -16.17 21.06
N LYS A 269 31.17 -15.72 22.29
CA LYS A 269 31.50 -16.57 23.46
C LYS A 269 30.25 -17.13 24.15
N ALA A 270 29.05 -16.66 23.79
CA ALA A 270 27.81 -17.13 24.40
C ALA A 270 27.53 -18.59 24.01
N ASP A 271 26.85 -19.32 24.91
CA ASP A 271 26.34 -20.64 24.58
C ASP A 271 25.33 -20.54 23.42
N MET A 272 25.56 -21.32 22.36
CA MET A 272 24.79 -21.26 21.11
C MET A 272 23.31 -21.60 21.34
N LEU A 273 23.02 -22.60 22.17
CA LEU A 273 21.64 -22.99 22.47
C LEU A 273 20.93 -21.92 23.29
N ALA A 274 21.60 -21.32 24.27
CA ALA A 274 21.06 -20.22 25.05
C ALA A 274 20.80 -18.96 24.19
N ALA A 275 21.68 -18.68 23.22
CA ALA A 275 21.51 -17.58 22.27
C ALA A 275 20.34 -17.85 21.32
N HIS A 276 20.23 -19.06 20.76
CA HIS A 276 19.08 -19.46 19.94
C HIS A 276 17.76 -19.36 20.72
N GLU A 277 17.71 -19.86 21.95
CA GLU A 277 16.52 -19.76 22.80
C GLU A 277 16.13 -18.32 23.14
N ARG A 278 17.10 -17.38 23.21
CA ARG A 278 16.80 -15.94 23.31
C ARG A 278 16.12 -15.45 22.05
N ILE A 279 16.69 -15.74 20.89
CA ILE A 279 16.12 -15.36 19.59
C ILE A 279 14.70 -15.91 19.42
N ASP A 280 14.46 -17.20 19.70
CA ASP A 280 13.14 -17.82 19.62
C ASP A 280 12.10 -17.13 20.53
N ARG A 281 12.53 -16.59 21.68
CA ARG A 281 11.65 -15.79 22.54
C ARG A 281 11.29 -14.46 21.89
N ILE A 282 12.27 -13.74 21.34
CA ILE A 282 12.04 -12.48 20.64
C ILE A 282 11.06 -12.70 19.47
N GLU A 283 11.27 -13.73 18.64
CA GLU A 283 10.40 -14.03 17.51
C GLU A 283 8.95 -14.32 17.94
N ARG A 284 8.76 -15.11 19.02
CA ARG A 284 7.43 -15.38 19.60
C ARG A 284 6.77 -14.12 20.15
N ASP A 285 7.52 -13.31 20.89
CA ASP A 285 6.99 -12.09 21.50
C ASP A 285 6.49 -11.10 20.44
N PHE A 286 7.23 -10.93 19.34
CA PHE A 286 6.81 -10.10 18.20
C PHE A 286 5.57 -10.65 17.48
N LEU A 287 5.46 -11.98 17.35
CA LEU A 287 4.28 -12.59 16.76
C LEU A 287 3.04 -12.38 17.65
N GLU A 288 3.17 -12.55 18.96
CA GLU A 288 2.04 -12.45 19.89
C GLU A 288 1.59 -11.00 20.14
N THR A 289 2.54 -10.07 20.27
CA THR A 289 2.24 -8.68 20.66
C THR A 289 1.95 -7.77 19.46
N ARG A 290 2.61 -8.03 18.31
CA ARG A 290 2.53 -7.18 17.12
C ARG A 290 2.02 -7.90 15.88
N ASN A 291 1.78 -9.22 15.91
CA ASN A 291 1.44 -10.00 14.71
C ASN A 291 2.48 -9.78 13.59
N ILE A 292 3.76 -9.75 13.97
CA ILE A 292 4.89 -9.67 13.05
C ILE A 292 5.56 -11.04 12.99
N HIS A 293 5.70 -11.58 11.78
CA HIS A 293 6.52 -12.75 11.53
C HIS A 293 7.99 -12.31 11.48
N LEU A 294 8.61 -12.26 12.65
CA LEU A 294 10.02 -11.92 12.79
C LEU A 294 10.87 -13.16 12.54
N LEU A 295 11.91 -13.00 11.74
CA LEU A 295 13.00 -13.95 11.56
C LEU A 295 14.29 -13.22 11.93
N VAL A 296 14.98 -13.67 12.96
CA VAL A 296 16.24 -13.07 13.39
C VAL A 296 17.38 -13.97 12.98
N HIS A 297 18.27 -13.45 12.14
CA HIS A 297 19.57 -14.06 11.92
C HIS A 297 20.46 -13.78 13.12
N LEU A 298 20.99 -14.83 13.72
CA LEU A 298 21.92 -14.73 14.84
C LEU A 298 23.32 -14.46 14.29
N ASP A 299 23.87 -13.30 14.63
CA ASP A 299 25.18 -12.86 14.14
C ASP A 299 26.20 -12.80 15.29
N PRO A 300 27.14 -13.77 15.38
CA PRO A 300 28.11 -13.82 16.46
C PRO A 300 29.22 -12.78 16.26
N THR A 301 29.36 -11.87 17.22
CA THR A 301 30.39 -10.82 17.22
C THR A 301 31.41 -11.03 18.35
N GLU A 302 32.69 -10.78 18.04
CA GLU A 302 33.75 -10.78 19.04
C GLU A 302 33.84 -9.41 19.73
N LYS A 303 32.97 -9.20 20.72
CA LYS A 303 32.78 -7.93 21.44
C LYS A 303 34.06 -7.30 22.02
N ASP A 304 35.11 -8.10 22.26
CA ASP A 304 36.35 -7.67 22.91
C ASP A 304 37.61 -7.99 22.08
N ASN A 305 37.53 -7.95 20.73
CA ASN A 305 38.71 -8.18 19.91
C ASN A 305 39.55 -6.89 19.76
N PRO A 306 40.71 -6.78 20.42
CA PRO A 306 41.51 -5.54 20.42
C PRO A 306 42.05 -5.18 19.03
N GLU A 307 42.18 -6.15 18.13
CA GLU A 307 42.62 -5.90 16.75
C GLU A 307 41.52 -5.27 15.92
N ILE A 308 40.26 -5.70 16.11
CA ILE A 308 39.11 -5.07 15.46
C ILE A 308 38.95 -3.64 16.02
N GLU A 309 38.98 -3.47 17.34
CA GLU A 309 38.88 -2.16 17.99
C GLU A 309 39.93 -1.16 17.51
N ALA A 310 41.17 -1.62 17.26
CA ALA A 310 42.24 -0.77 16.74
C ALA A 310 41.96 -0.23 15.33
N VAL A 311 41.15 -0.92 14.53
CA VAL A 311 40.91 -0.61 13.11
C VAL A 311 39.63 0.21 12.90
N LEU A 312 38.65 0.12 13.79
CA LEU A 312 37.39 0.88 13.70
C LEU A 312 37.58 2.39 13.45
N PRO A 313 38.51 3.10 14.12
CA PRO A 313 38.74 4.53 13.85
C PRO A 313 39.25 4.79 12.43
N SER A 314 40.09 3.89 11.90
CA SER A 314 40.62 3.98 10.54
C SER A 314 39.53 3.78 9.50
N ILE A 315 38.62 2.81 9.73
CA ILE A 315 37.45 2.60 8.88
C ILE A 315 36.60 3.87 8.83
N LYS A 316 36.21 4.40 9.98
CA LYS A 316 35.38 5.60 10.07
C LYS A 316 35.98 6.81 9.36
N GLU A 317 37.29 7.03 9.53
CA GLU A 317 37.97 8.15 8.87
C GLU A 317 38.08 7.95 7.36
N VAL A 318 38.37 6.73 6.88
CA VAL A 318 38.43 6.47 5.44
C VAL A 318 37.05 6.63 4.81
N LEU A 319 36.00 6.08 5.40
CA LEU A 319 34.64 6.17 4.85
C LEU A 319 34.18 7.64 4.76
N SER A 320 34.40 8.44 5.80
CA SER A 320 34.10 9.88 5.76
C SER A 320 34.91 10.66 4.71
N SER A 321 36.06 10.14 4.27
CA SER A 321 36.83 10.72 3.16
C SER A 321 36.36 10.27 1.76
N VAL A 322 35.64 9.15 1.67
CA VAL A 322 35.20 8.54 0.41
C VAL A 322 33.94 9.24 -0.12
N ALA A 323 32.96 9.43 0.76
CA ALA A 323 31.72 10.16 0.50
C ALA A 323 31.02 10.52 1.82
N ASP A 324 30.20 11.57 1.78
CA ASP A 324 29.34 11.93 2.92
C ASP A 324 28.21 10.92 3.10
N GLY A 325 27.89 10.60 4.36
CA GLY A 325 26.76 9.73 4.71
C GLY A 325 27.06 8.23 4.71
N LEU A 326 28.32 7.82 4.47
CA LEU A 326 28.72 6.41 4.59
C LEU A 326 28.80 5.94 6.05
N ASN A 327 28.21 4.79 6.33
CA ASN A 327 28.32 4.07 7.61
C ASN A 327 28.81 2.63 7.36
N PHE A 328 28.97 1.85 8.43
CA PHE A 328 29.39 0.45 8.33
C PHE A 328 28.93 -0.39 9.53
N HIS A 329 28.80 -1.70 9.33
CA HIS A 329 28.52 -2.72 10.35
C HIS A 329 29.22 -4.05 9.99
N ASP A 330 29.01 -5.09 10.82
CA ASP A 330 29.56 -6.45 10.66
C ASP A 330 31.08 -6.51 10.40
N VAL A 331 31.87 -5.81 11.24
CA VAL A 331 33.32 -5.86 11.13
C VAL A 331 33.85 -7.15 11.72
N ARG A 332 34.46 -8.00 10.89
CA ARG A 332 35.05 -9.28 11.30
C ARG A 332 36.46 -9.48 10.75
N LEU A 333 37.31 -10.10 11.56
CA LEU A 333 38.66 -10.51 11.18
C LEU A 333 38.68 -12.00 10.87
N VAL A 334 39.03 -12.37 9.63
CA VAL A 334 39.16 -13.77 9.22
C VAL A 334 40.61 -14.10 8.97
N ARG A 335 41.08 -15.18 9.60
CA ARG A 335 42.43 -15.73 9.42
C ARG A 335 42.34 -17.04 8.66
N GLN A 336 42.76 -17.05 7.40
CA GLN A 336 42.73 -18.26 6.57
C GLN A 336 44.06 -18.43 5.82
N GLY A 337 44.72 -19.58 6.02
CA GLY A 337 45.95 -19.92 5.29
C GLY A 337 47.15 -19.00 5.57
N GLY A 338 47.18 -18.30 6.71
CA GLY A 338 48.25 -17.34 7.06
C GLY A 338 48.05 -15.92 6.53
N ALA A 339 46.94 -15.66 5.81
CA ALA A 339 46.51 -14.32 5.44
C ALA A 339 45.43 -13.84 6.43
N GLU A 340 45.56 -12.59 6.87
CA GLU A 340 44.56 -11.88 7.67
C GLU A 340 43.80 -10.92 6.77
N LYS A 341 42.47 -10.99 6.80
CA LYS A 341 41.60 -10.12 6.03
C LYS A 341 40.43 -9.64 6.89
N ILE A 342 40.16 -8.35 6.85
CA ILE A 342 39.03 -7.73 7.54
C ILE A 342 37.86 -7.62 6.55
N PHE A 343 36.68 -8.04 6.98
CA PHE A 343 35.43 -7.91 6.23
C PHE A 343 34.53 -6.94 6.98
N PHE A 344 33.79 -6.11 6.26
CA PHE A 344 32.70 -5.33 6.80
C PHE A 344 31.74 -4.89 5.68
N ASP A 345 30.52 -4.57 6.07
CA ASP A 345 29.50 -4.09 5.17
C ASP A 345 29.39 -2.56 5.29
N MET A 346 29.48 -1.88 4.16
CA MET A 346 29.43 -0.43 4.04
C MET A 346 28.03 0.00 3.62
N VAL A 347 27.41 0.83 4.44
CA VAL A 347 26.08 1.40 4.19
C VAL A 347 26.24 2.71 3.43
N ALA A 348 25.64 2.78 2.24
CA ALA A 348 25.74 3.90 1.31
C ALA A 348 24.35 4.48 0.98
N PRO A 349 24.15 5.81 1.08
CA PRO A 349 22.88 6.44 0.68
C PRO A 349 22.52 6.17 -0.78
N PHE A 350 21.23 5.91 -1.06
CA PHE A 350 20.74 5.74 -2.44
C PHE A 350 21.05 6.93 -3.36
N GLU A 351 21.16 8.14 -2.81
CA GLU A 351 21.43 9.36 -3.56
C GLU A 351 22.88 9.49 -4.06
N LEU A 352 23.80 8.64 -3.61
CA LEU A 352 25.18 8.68 -4.08
C LEU A 352 25.28 8.27 -5.56
N GLU A 353 25.85 9.14 -6.40
CA GLU A 353 26.01 8.90 -7.85
C GLU A 353 27.03 7.80 -8.17
N LYS A 354 28.05 7.62 -7.30
CA LYS A 354 29.09 6.60 -7.50
C LYS A 354 28.49 5.21 -7.50
N SER A 355 29.01 4.31 -8.33
CA SER A 355 28.58 2.90 -8.32
C SER A 355 29.06 2.16 -7.08
N ASP A 356 28.40 1.05 -6.75
CA ASP A 356 28.77 0.22 -5.59
C ASP A 356 30.19 -0.34 -5.74
N GLU A 357 30.59 -0.69 -6.97
CA GLU A 357 31.94 -1.16 -7.29
C GLU A 357 32.99 -0.05 -7.14
N GLU A 358 32.66 1.19 -7.51
CA GLU A 358 33.54 2.34 -7.30
C GLU A 358 33.73 2.66 -5.81
N LEU A 359 32.65 2.67 -5.03
CA LEU A 359 32.69 2.91 -3.58
C LEU A 359 33.53 1.84 -2.89
N LYS A 360 33.28 0.57 -3.21
CA LYS A 360 34.04 -0.58 -2.72
C LYS A 360 35.53 -0.44 -3.00
N ASN A 361 35.90 -0.25 -4.26
CA ASN A 361 37.30 -0.19 -4.67
C ASN A 361 38.04 0.98 -4.00
N LEU A 362 37.37 2.13 -3.84
CA LEU A 362 37.96 3.30 -3.19
C LEU A 362 38.16 3.08 -1.68
N ALA A 363 37.18 2.46 -1.01
CA ALA A 363 37.27 2.12 0.41
C ALA A 363 38.39 1.10 0.65
N GLU A 364 38.41 -0.03 -0.08
CA GLU A 364 39.43 -1.08 0.06
C GLU A 364 40.84 -0.54 -0.19
N SER A 365 41.02 0.25 -1.25
CA SER A 365 42.34 0.81 -1.60
C SER A 365 42.86 1.76 -0.52
N ARG A 366 42.02 2.69 -0.04
CA ARG A 366 42.41 3.67 0.99
C ARG A 366 42.65 3.02 2.35
N LEU A 367 41.89 1.99 2.69
CA LEU A 367 42.08 1.24 3.93
C LEU A 367 43.39 0.46 3.91
N PHE A 368 43.72 -0.16 2.76
CA PHE A 368 45.00 -0.83 2.57
C PHE A 368 46.16 0.16 2.67
N GLU A 369 46.09 1.31 2.00
CA GLU A 369 47.12 2.36 2.07
C GLU A 369 47.35 2.87 3.50
N LYS A 370 46.27 3.01 4.29
CA LYS A 370 46.35 3.59 5.63
C LYS A 370 46.83 2.61 6.70
N THR A 371 46.41 1.35 6.60
CA THR A 371 46.58 0.38 7.69
C THR A 371 47.52 -0.78 7.33
N GLY A 372 47.80 -0.99 6.05
CA GLY A 372 48.59 -2.11 5.54
C GLY A 372 47.87 -3.47 5.57
N MET A 373 46.61 -3.53 6.03
CA MET A 373 45.81 -4.75 6.11
C MET A 373 44.93 -4.92 4.87
N SER A 374 44.60 -6.18 4.53
CA SER A 374 43.67 -6.47 3.45
C SER A 374 42.22 -6.33 3.94
N PHE A 375 41.40 -5.62 3.17
CA PHE A 375 39.96 -5.45 3.44
C PHE A 375 39.13 -6.10 2.34
N SER A 376 37.92 -6.51 2.70
CA SER A 376 36.87 -6.92 1.79
C SER A 376 35.61 -6.15 2.18
N VAL A 377 35.12 -5.30 1.28
CA VAL A 377 33.96 -4.45 1.55
C VAL A 377 32.78 -4.92 0.71
N THR A 378 31.63 -5.14 1.36
CA THR A 378 30.32 -5.24 0.69
C THR A 378 29.66 -3.87 0.75
N VAL A 379 28.84 -3.52 -0.23
CA VAL A 379 28.14 -2.22 -0.26
C VAL A 379 26.65 -2.47 -0.26
N ASP A 380 25.99 -1.98 0.77
CA ASP A 380 24.54 -2.03 0.92
C ASP A 380 23.98 -0.61 0.83
N ARG A 381 22.87 -0.46 0.10
CA ARG A 381 22.24 0.85 -0.10
C ARG A 381 20.99 1.03 0.74
N GLU A 382 20.91 2.17 1.43
CA GLU A 382 19.84 2.52 2.35
C GLU A 382 19.30 3.96 2.19
#